data_AF-E3EKP4-F1
#
_entry.id   AF-E3EKP4-F1
#
_cell.length_a   1.000
_cell.length_b   1.000
_cell.length_c   1.000
_cell.angle_alpha   90.00
_cell.angle_beta   90.00
_cell.angle_gamma   90.00
#
_symmetry.space_group_name_H-M   'P 1'
#
loop_
_entity.id
_entity.type
_entity.pdbx_description
1 polymer ?
#
loop_
_entity_poly.entity_id
_entity_poly.type
_entity_poly.pdbx_seq_one_letter_code
_entity_poly.pdbx_strand_id
1 'polypeptide(L)'
;MEANSLKGVKSVINAESIIEKLSDEQLKQAYEEIKAWRDSGMLENGIIRDVQNELQSANGSNVNIFTLSEPFLWEICKRRYEEI
;
A
#
# COMPACT_ATOMS: atom_id res chain seq x y z
N MET A 1 -37.86 7.47 19.19
CA MET A 1 -36.40 7.63 19.24
C MET A 1 -35.88 7.14 17.91
N GLU A 2 -35.43 8.08 17.09
CA GLU A 2 -35.08 7.85 15.69
C GLU A 2 -33.79 7.05 15.59
N ALA A 3 -33.78 6.06 14.70
CA ALA A 3 -32.58 5.36 14.29
C ALA A 3 -31.65 6.36 13.60
N ASN A 4 -30.54 6.69 14.24
CA ASN A 4 -29.54 7.58 13.71
C ASN A 4 -28.83 6.87 12.54
N SER A 5 -29.36 7.09 11.34
CA SER A 5 -28.80 6.63 10.09
C SER A 5 -27.42 7.25 9.92
N LEU A 6 -26.37 6.43 10.00
CA LEU A 6 -24.99 6.82 9.71
C LEU A 6 -24.88 7.19 8.23
N LYS A 7 -25.26 8.43 7.90
CA LYS A 7 -25.11 9.02 6.58
C LYS A 7 -23.61 9.16 6.27
N GLY A 8 -23.14 8.40 5.28
CA GLY A 8 -22.04 8.80 4.41
C GLY A 8 -20.62 8.66 4.96
N VAL A 9 -20.25 7.51 5.53
CA VAL A 9 -18.82 7.19 5.67
C VAL A 9 -18.27 6.91 4.27
N LYS A 10 -17.53 7.88 3.71
CA LYS A 10 -16.72 7.64 2.52
C LYS A 10 -15.76 6.50 2.88
N SER A 11 -15.85 5.36 2.20
CA SER A 11 -15.00 4.20 2.48
C SER A 11 -13.54 4.63 2.32
N VAL A 12 -12.79 4.61 3.42
CA VAL A 12 -11.34 4.88 3.40
C VAL A 12 -10.68 3.72 2.67
N ILE A 13 -9.87 4.02 1.67
CA ILE A 13 -9.07 2.99 0.98
C ILE A 13 -7.81 2.78 1.82
N ASN A 14 -7.53 1.53 2.21
CA ASN A 14 -6.30 1.17 2.92
C ASN A 14 -5.22 0.71 1.94
N ALA A 15 -3.97 0.70 2.39
CA ALA A 15 -2.82 0.29 1.57
C ALA A 15 -2.96 -1.14 1.05
N GLU A 16 -3.41 -2.05 1.91
CA GLU A 16 -3.60 -3.48 1.58
C GLU A 16 -4.51 -3.66 0.37
N SER A 17 -5.65 -2.95 0.30
CA SER A 17 -6.62 -3.08 -0.81
C SER A 17 -6.10 -2.62 -2.17
N ILE A 18 -5.02 -1.85 -2.21
CA ILE A 18 -4.32 -1.46 -3.45
C ILE A 18 -3.23 -2.48 -3.75
N ILE A 19 -2.42 -2.80 -2.74
CA ILE A 19 -1.26 -3.70 -2.88
C ILE A 19 -1.68 -5.12 -3.28
N GLU A 20 -2.80 -5.62 -2.78
CA GLU A 20 -3.37 -6.93 -3.14
C GLU A 20 -3.67 -7.06 -4.64
N LYS A 21 -3.84 -5.95 -5.37
CA LYS A 21 -4.13 -5.94 -6.80
C LYS A 21 -2.87 -5.96 -7.66
N LEU A 22 -1.69 -5.81 -7.07
CA LEU A 22 -0.43 -5.82 -7.80
C LEU A 22 -0.10 -7.23 -8.29
N SER A 23 0.53 -7.31 -9.47
CA SER A 23 1.08 -8.58 -9.97
C SER A 23 2.31 -9.01 -9.17
N ASP A 24 2.72 -10.26 -9.30
CA ASP A 24 3.93 -10.76 -8.65
C ASP A 24 5.18 -10.04 -9.15
N GLU A 25 5.23 -9.65 -10.43
CA GLU A 25 6.31 -8.82 -10.98
C GLU A 25 6.34 -7.44 -10.32
N GLN A 26 5.17 -6.81 -10.12
CA GLN A 26 5.07 -5.51 -9.44
C GLN A 26 5.46 -5.61 -7.96
N LEU A 27 5.08 -6.69 -7.27
CA LEU A 27 5.50 -6.94 -5.90
C LEU A 27 7.00 -7.20 -5.79
N LYS A 28 7.58 -7.93 -6.75
CA LYS A 28 9.02 -8.12 -6.84
C LYS A 28 9.74 -6.80 -7.08
N GLN A 29 9.23 -5.95 -7.96
CA GLN A 29 9.78 -4.61 -8.18
C GLN A 29 9.70 -3.76 -6.90
N ALA A 30 8.55 -3.74 -6.23
CA ALA A 30 8.38 -3.03 -4.96
C ALA A 30 9.35 -3.54 -3.88
N TYR A 31 9.61 -4.84 -3.82
CA TYR A 31 10.63 -5.39 -2.92
C TYR A 31 12.04 -4.85 -3.21
N GLU A 32 12.46 -4.82 -4.47
CA GLU A 32 13.77 -4.26 -4.84
C GLU A 32 13.84 -2.76 -4.56
N GLU A 33 12.74 -2.01 -4.75
CA GLU A 33 12.63 -0.60 -4.35
C GLU A 33 12.78 -0.44 -2.82
N ILE A 34 12.12 -1.27 -2.00
CA ILE A 34 12.26 -1.24 -0.53
C ILE A 34 13.70 -1.53 -0.12
N LYS A 35 14.33 -2.52 -0.75
CA LYS A 35 15.71 -2.92 -0.47
C LYS A 35 16.68 -1.78 -0.81
N ALA A 36 16.61 -1.24 -2.01
CA ALA A 36 17.42 -0.10 -2.44
C ALA A 36 17.21 1.13 -1.54
N TRP A 37 15.97 1.36 -1.12
CA TRP A 37 15.65 2.44 -0.19
C TRP A 37 16.28 2.23 1.20
N ARG A 38 16.26 1.01 1.73
CA ARG A 38 16.92 0.69 3.01
C ARG A 38 18.44 0.84 2.93
N ASP A 39 19.03 0.50 1.80
CA ASP A 39 20.48 0.57 1.60
C ASP A 39 20.96 2.03 1.41
N SER A 40 20.19 2.85 0.68
CA SER A 40 20.60 4.21 0.31
C SER A 40 19.98 5.32 1.16
N GLY A 41 18.90 5.05 1.88
CA GLY A 41 18.07 6.04 2.56
C GLY A 41 17.19 6.88 1.62
N MET A 42 17.28 6.69 0.29
CA MET A 42 16.53 7.44 -0.71
C MET A 42 15.55 6.54 -1.44
N LEU A 43 14.26 6.91 -1.43
CA LEU A 43 13.26 6.22 -2.23
C LEU A 43 13.16 6.85 -3.61
N GLU A 44 13.39 6.07 -4.65
CA GLU A 44 13.22 6.49 -6.05
C GLU A 44 11.74 6.49 -6.47
N ASN A 45 11.46 6.86 -7.72
CA ASN A 45 10.11 6.73 -8.29
C ASN A 45 9.86 5.28 -8.70
N GLY A 46 8.64 4.79 -8.47
CA GLY A 46 8.29 3.40 -8.72
C GLY A 46 6.98 2.99 -8.05
N ILE A 47 6.78 1.68 -7.89
CA ILE A 47 5.53 1.08 -7.42
C ILE A 47 5.11 1.63 -6.05
N ILE A 48 6.06 1.83 -5.13
CA ILE A 48 5.74 2.30 -3.78
C ILE A 48 5.18 3.74 -3.82
N ARG A 49 5.72 4.60 -4.69
CA ARG A 49 5.20 5.97 -4.87
C ARG A 49 3.87 5.99 -5.61
N ASP A 50 3.68 5.09 -6.56
CA ASP A 50 2.40 4.98 -7.27
C ASP A 50 1.28 4.60 -6.29
N VAL A 51 1.51 3.63 -5.41
CA VAL A 51 0.57 3.28 -4.33
C VAL A 51 0.35 4.44 -3.36
N GLN A 52 1.42 5.17 -2.98
CA GLN A 52 1.28 6.36 -2.13
C GLN A 52 0.37 7.41 -2.78
N ASN A 53 0.60 7.71 -4.05
CA ASN A 53 -0.16 8.70 -4.81
C ASN A 53 -1.64 8.30 -4.93
N GLU A 54 -1.92 7.01 -5.15
CA GLU A 54 -3.29 6.49 -5.19
C GLU A 54 -3.99 6.65 -3.83
N LEU A 55 -3.32 6.30 -2.72
CA LEU A 55 -3.89 6.47 -1.37
C LEU A 55 -4.14 7.94 -1.03
N GLN A 56 -3.21 8.83 -1.38
CA GLN A 56 -3.36 10.27 -1.16
C GLN A 56 -4.55 10.82 -1.96
N SER A 57 -4.68 10.40 -3.22
CA SER A 57 -5.77 10.81 -4.10
C SER A 57 -7.13 10.29 -3.61
N ALA A 58 -7.18 9.05 -3.10
CA ALA A 58 -8.40 8.44 -2.60
C ALA A 58 -8.87 9.05 -1.26
N ASN A 59 -7.94 9.22 -0.33
CA ASN A 59 -8.25 9.59 1.06
C ASN A 59 -8.19 11.11 1.31
N GLY A 60 -7.60 11.90 0.39
CA GLY A 60 -7.45 13.34 0.54
C GLY A 60 -6.48 13.75 1.66
N SER A 61 -5.66 12.82 2.14
CA SER A 61 -4.72 13.02 3.25
C SER A 61 -3.30 12.65 2.84
N ASN A 62 -2.32 13.32 3.45
CA ASN A 62 -0.92 13.03 3.20
C ASN A 62 -0.53 11.68 3.82
N VAL A 63 -0.27 10.68 2.99
CA VAL A 63 0.20 9.37 3.41
C VAL A 63 1.72 9.40 3.57
N ASN A 64 2.21 9.01 4.75
CA ASN A 64 3.64 8.92 5.00
C ASN A 64 4.21 7.68 4.30
N ILE A 65 5.14 7.89 3.37
CA ILE A 65 5.77 6.83 2.58
C ILE A 65 6.42 5.72 3.42
N PHE A 66 6.94 6.05 4.62
CA PHE A 66 7.56 5.08 5.53
C PHE A 66 6.57 4.02 6.02
N THR A 67 5.26 4.31 6.03
CA THR A 67 4.24 3.36 6.48
C THR A 67 3.86 2.33 5.43
N LEU A 68 4.37 2.44 4.19
CA LEU A 68 4.00 1.52 3.10
C LEU A 68 4.89 0.28 3.02
N SER A 69 6.10 0.30 3.59
CA SER A 69 7.00 -0.85 3.50
C SER A 69 6.44 -2.12 4.13
N GLU A 70 5.73 -2.02 5.26
CA GLU A 70 5.16 -3.18 5.96
C GLU A 70 3.98 -3.82 5.19
N PRO A 71 3.00 -3.07 4.67
CA PRO A 71 1.94 -3.63 3.82
C PRO A 71 2.45 -4.37 2.58
N PHE A 72 3.50 -3.86 1.92
CA PHE A 72 4.13 -4.56 0.79
C PHE A 72 4.76 -5.88 1.22
N LEU A 73 5.53 -5.88 2.31
CA LEU A 73 6.19 -7.08 2.83
C LEU A 73 5.17 -8.12 3.30
N TRP A 74 4.06 -7.68 3.89
CA TRP A 74 2.95 -8.55 4.27
C TRP A 74 2.38 -9.28 3.06
N GLU A 75 2.02 -8.57 1.99
CA GLU A 75 1.44 -9.20 0.78
C GLU A 75 2.41 -10.19 0.13
N ILE A 76 3.69 -9.84 0.05
CA ILE A 76 4.73 -10.74 -0.49
C ILE A 76 4.81 -12.02 0.35
N CYS A 77 4.84 -11.89 1.67
CA CYS A 77 4.89 -13.03 2.58
C CYS A 77 3.61 -13.88 2.50
N LYS A 78 2.44 -13.25 2.42
CA LYS A 78 1.13 -13.89 2.29
C LYS A 78 1.10 -14.81 1.07
N ARG A 79 1.40 -14.26 -0.13
CA ARG A 79 1.41 -15.05 -1.38
C ARG A 79 2.41 -16.18 -1.33
N ARG A 80 3.63 -15.92 -0.83
CA ARG A 80 4.66 -16.96 -0.72
C ARG A 80 4.25 -18.10 0.22
N TYR A 81 3.56 -17.78 1.31
CA TYR A 81 3.08 -18.79 2.25
C TYR A 81 1.91 -19.60 1.68
N GLU A 82 1.02 -18.97 0.93
CA GLU A 82 -0.14 -19.62 0.28
C GLU A 82 0.23 -20.48 -0.95
N GLU A 83 1.43 -20.30 -1.52
CA GLU A 83 2.00 -21.16 -2.58
C GLU A 83 2.49 -22.53 -2.08
N ILE A 84 2.66 -22.71 -0.76
CA ILE A 84 3.22 -23.92 -0.12
C ILE A 84 2.12 -24.93 0.20
#